data_AF-A0A7V0RKC9-F1
#
_entry.id   AF-A0A7V0RKC9-F1
#
_cell.length_a   1.000
_cell.length_b   1.000
_cell.length_c   1.000
_cell.angle_alpha   90.00
_cell.angle_beta   90.00
_cell.angle_gamma   90.00
#
_symmetry.space_group_name_H-M   'P 1'
#
loop_
_entity.id
_entity.type
_entity.pdbx_description
1 polymer ?
#
loop_
_entity_poly.entity_id
_entity_poly.type
_entity_poly.pdbx_seq_one_letter_code
_entity_poly.pdbx_strand_id
1 'polypeptide(L)'
;MSKYDALRKHLSSGTAIRWRAAFAEVEAVLGFPLPRSAYAYPAWWSNDATGHSHARAWLDAGWKTEAVDLQSQQVTFRKAGREKPHRGRRGRAQGRSLHGALKGVVQMVAGTDLT
;
A
#
# COMPACT_ATOMS: atom_id res chain seq x y z
N MET A 1 -0.22 5.06 19.01
CA MET A 1 0.83 4.08 18.68
C MET A 1 0.18 2.98 17.85
N SER A 2 0.61 2.76 16.61
CA SER A 2 0.04 1.69 15.78
C SER A 2 0.72 0.36 16.11
N LYS A 3 -0.08 -0.71 16.22
CA LYS A 3 0.37 -2.09 16.41
C LYS A 3 1.42 -2.54 15.37
N TYR A 4 1.47 -1.88 14.22
CA TYR A 4 2.37 -2.17 13.10
C TYR A 4 3.66 -1.32 13.07
N ASP A 5 3.96 -0.52 14.11
CA ASP A 5 5.15 0.33 14.15
C ASP A 5 6.47 -0.47 14.13
N ALA A 6 6.47 -1.71 14.65
CA ALA A 6 7.63 -2.60 14.58
C ALA A 6 8.04 -2.91 13.12
N LEU A 7 7.06 -3.22 12.27
CA LEU A 7 7.27 -3.44 10.84
C LEU A 7 7.79 -2.18 10.15
N ARG A 8 7.20 -1.02 10.47
CA ARG A 8 7.66 0.28 9.96
C ARG A 8 9.13 0.53 10.28
N LYS A 9 9.56 0.31 11.53
CA LYS A 9 10.96 0.47 11.96
C LYS A 9 11.90 -0.49 11.26
N HIS A 10 11.52 -1.75 11.13
CA HIS A 10 12.32 -2.76 10.43
C HIS A 10 12.55 -2.37 8.96
N LEU A 11 11.48 -2.01 8.25
CA LEU A 11 11.54 -1.55 6.87
C LEU A 11 12.34 -0.25 6.71
N SER A 12 12.19 0.69 7.65
CA SER A 12 12.91 1.97 7.60
C SER A 12 14.40 1.82 7.92
N SER A 13 14.79 0.84 8.74
CA SER A 13 16.20 0.56 9.08
C SER A 13 16.95 -0.10 7.92
N GLY A 14 16.25 -0.71 6.97
CA GLY A 14 16.86 -1.40 5.83
C GLY A 14 17.34 -0.46 4.72
N THR A 15 18.53 -0.75 4.18
CA THR A 15 19.05 -0.19 2.91
C THR A 15 18.50 -0.90 1.67
N ALA A 16 17.79 -2.01 1.84
CA ALA A 16 17.17 -2.75 0.75
C ALA A 16 16.13 -1.89 0.01
N ILE A 17 16.06 -2.05 -1.32
CA ILE A 17 15.03 -1.42 -2.17
C ILE A 17 13.83 -2.35 -2.34
N ARG A 18 14.04 -3.66 -2.19
CA ARG A 18 13.02 -4.70 -2.30
C ARG A 18 13.25 -5.70 -1.19
N TRP A 19 12.18 -6.08 -0.51
CA TRP A 19 12.21 -7.06 0.56
C TRP A 19 11.09 -8.07 0.31
N ARG A 20 11.48 -9.31 0.02
CA ARG A 20 10.57 -10.43 -0.12
C ARG A 20 10.56 -11.18 1.19
N ALA A 21 9.39 -11.27 1.81
CA ALA A 21 9.20 -11.88 3.11
C ALA A 21 8.04 -12.87 3.05
N ALA A 22 8.14 -13.97 3.79
CA ALA A 22 6.99 -14.81 4.06
C ALA A 22 6.07 -14.16 5.10
N PHE A 23 4.82 -14.59 5.20
CA PHE A 23 3.90 -14.05 6.19
C PHE A 23 4.42 -14.32 7.61
N ALA A 24 5.02 -15.49 7.84
CA ALA A 24 5.71 -15.84 9.08
C ALA A 24 6.84 -14.87 9.46
N GLU A 25 7.62 -14.39 8.49
CA GLU A 25 8.69 -13.40 8.73
C GLU A 25 8.10 -12.05 9.13
N VAL A 26 6.99 -11.65 8.50
CA VAL A 26 6.27 -10.43 8.86
C VAL A 26 5.69 -10.55 10.27
N GLU A 27 5.13 -11.70 10.63
CA GLU A 27 4.65 -12.01 11.98
C GLU A 27 5.77 -11.97 13.02
N ALA A 28 6.95 -12.49 12.70
CA ALA A 28 8.12 -12.45 13.56
C ALA A 28 8.59 -11.01 13.81
N VAL A 29 8.61 -10.16 12.79
CA VAL A 29 8.94 -8.74 12.92
C VAL A 29 7.87 -7.98 13.74
N LEU A 30 6.60 -8.34 13.56
CA LEU A 30 5.48 -7.74 14.28
C LEU A 30 5.38 -8.23 15.74
N GLY A 31 5.88 -9.43 16.03
CA GLY A 31 5.75 -10.09 17.34
C GLY A 31 4.34 -10.63 17.62
N PHE A 32 3.47 -10.70 16.61
CA PHE A 32 2.14 -11.26 16.72
C PHE A 32 1.68 -11.87 15.39
N PRO A 33 0.78 -12.88 15.44
CA PRO A 33 0.29 -13.51 14.23
C PRO A 33 -0.64 -12.59 13.42
N LEU A 34 -0.54 -12.67 12.10
CA LEU A 34 -1.36 -11.90 11.18
C LEU A 34 -2.82 -12.40 11.23
N PRO A 35 -3.81 -11.52 11.08
CA PRO A 35 -5.20 -11.95 11.04
C PRO A 35 -5.46 -12.82 9.81
N ARG A 36 -6.42 -13.75 9.90
CA ARG A 36 -6.82 -14.63 8.80
C ARG A 36 -7.16 -13.88 7.51
N SER A 37 -7.62 -12.63 7.61
CA SER A 37 -7.86 -11.73 6.47
C SER A 37 -6.59 -11.46 5.64
N ALA A 38 -5.41 -11.43 6.24
CA ALA A 38 -4.15 -11.27 5.51
C ALA A 38 -3.81 -12.49 4.63
N TYR A 39 -4.30 -13.68 5.01
CA TYR A 39 -4.15 -14.92 4.24
C TYR A 39 -5.27 -15.11 3.21
N ALA A 40 -6.46 -14.58 3.49
CA ALA A 40 -7.63 -14.75 2.63
C ALA A 40 -7.70 -13.71 1.51
N TYR A 41 -7.23 -12.48 1.76
CA TYR A 41 -7.44 -11.36 0.84
C TYR A 41 -6.12 -10.66 0.48
N PRO A 42 -5.73 -10.65 -0.81
CA PRO A 42 -4.54 -9.92 -1.22
C PRO A 42 -4.72 -8.40 -1.08
N ALA A 43 -5.99 -7.93 -1.11
CA ALA A 43 -6.36 -6.55 -0.84
C ALA A 43 -5.97 -6.08 0.58
N TRP A 44 -5.83 -6.99 1.53
CA TRP A 44 -5.30 -6.67 2.87
C TRP A 44 -3.86 -6.11 2.80
N TRP A 45 -3.09 -6.54 1.79
CA TRP A 45 -1.74 -6.06 1.52
C TRP A 45 -1.71 -4.86 0.56
N SER A 46 -2.89 -4.32 0.19
CA SER A 46 -2.98 -3.17 -0.71
C SER A 46 -2.37 -1.90 -0.08
N ASN A 47 -2.03 -0.95 -0.93
CA ASN A 47 -1.41 0.32 -0.53
C ASN A 47 -2.44 1.37 -0.10
N ASP A 48 -3.60 0.93 0.38
CA ASP A 48 -4.71 1.78 0.77
C ASP A 48 -4.54 2.29 2.21
N ALA A 49 -3.92 3.47 2.35
CA ALA A 49 -3.75 4.15 3.65
C ALA A 49 -5.06 4.69 4.25
N THR A 50 -6.15 4.68 3.48
CA THR A 50 -7.43 5.31 3.82
C THR A 50 -8.26 4.36 4.68
N GLY A 51 -8.06 4.40 6.00
CA GLY A 51 -8.82 3.62 6.98
C GLY A 51 -8.14 2.35 7.48
N HIS A 52 -6.95 2.03 7.00
CA HIS A 52 -6.22 0.81 7.35
C HIS A 52 -4.87 1.11 8.03
N SER A 53 -4.82 0.89 9.34
CA SER A 53 -3.62 1.14 10.17
C SER A 53 -2.42 0.25 9.81
N HIS A 54 -2.65 -0.90 9.17
CA HIS A 54 -1.61 -1.80 8.65
C HIS A 54 -0.91 -1.18 7.43
N ALA A 55 -1.68 -0.74 6.42
CA ALA A 55 -1.13 -0.14 5.21
C ALA A 55 -0.33 1.14 5.50
N ARG A 56 -0.81 1.93 6.46
CA ARG A 56 -0.10 3.12 6.95
C ARG A 56 1.33 2.80 7.41
N ALA A 57 1.59 1.62 7.98
CA ALA A 57 2.88 1.30 8.58
C ALA A 57 4.02 1.18 7.56
N TRP A 58 3.81 0.43 6.47
CA TRP A 58 4.82 0.34 5.42
C TRP A 58 4.87 1.62 4.57
N LEU A 59 3.72 2.26 4.31
CA LEU A 59 3.69 3.53 3.57
C LEU A 59 4.43 4.65 4.30
N ASP A 60 4.28 4.75 5.62
CA ASP A 60 5.01 5.74 6.43
C ASP A 60 6.51 5.41 6.51
N ALA A 61 6.90 4.14 6.41
CA ALA A 61 8.30 3.75 6.23
C ALA A 61 8.87 4.12 4.84
N GLY A 62 8.03 4.60 3.90
CA GLY A 62 8.40 4.82 2.51
C GLY A 62 8.45 3.54 1.68
N TRP A 63 7.67 2.53 2.07
CA TRP A 63 7.55 1.24 1.39
C TRP A 63 6.14 1.02 0.89
N LYS A 64 5.99 0.20 -0.14
CA LYS A 64 4.72 -0.23 -0.70
C LYS A 64 4.76 -1.72 -1.01
N THR A 65 3.63 -2.38 -0.96
CA THR A 65 3.51 -3.75 -1.46
C THR A 65 3.54 -3.72 -2.98
N GLU A 66 4.45 -4.50 -3.57
CA GLU A 66 4.58 -4.65 -5.03
C GLU A 66 3.87 -5.90 -5.52
N ALA A 67 4.00 -7.01 -4.80
CA ALA A 67 3.37 -8.27 -5.14
C ALA A 67 3.04 -9.05 -3.87
N VAL A 68 1.95 -9.79 -3.89
CA VAL A 68 1.57 -10.72 -2.84
C VAL A 68 1.14 -12.04 -3.46
N ASP A 69 1.63 -13.13 -2.90
CA ASP A 69 1.34 -14.49 -3.29
C ASP A 69 0.72 -15.21 -2.09
N LEU A 70 -0.59 -15.44 -2.13
CA LEU A 70 -1.31 -16.09 -1.03
C LEU A 70 -1.05 -17.60 -0.97
N GLN A 71 -0.79 -18.24 -2.12
CA GLN A 71 -0.51 -19.67 -2.19
C GLN A 71 0.81 -20.01 -1.51
N SER A 72 1.84 -19.21 -1.80
CA SER A 72 3.18 -19.36 -1.24
C SER A 72 3.38 -18.51 0.03
N GLN A 73 2.32 -17.84 0.51
CA GLN A 73 2.30 -16.98 1.70
C GLN A 73 3.46 -15.99 1.75
N GLN A 74 3.69 -15.31 0.61
CA GLN A 74 4.81 -14.42 0.43
C GLN A 74 4.35 -13.05 -0.01
N VAL A 75 5.01 -12.02 0.52
CA VAL A 75 4.78 -10.63 0.16
C VAL A 75 6.10 -10.01 -0.25
N THR A 76 6.04 -9.20 -1.31
CA THR A 76 7.17 -8.43 -1.79
C THR A 76 6.89 -6.97 -1.54
N PHE A 77 7.63 -6.40 -0.59
CA PHE A 77 7.68 -4.97 -0.36
C PHE A 77 8.74 -4.34 -1.24
N ARG A 78 8.45 -3.14 -1.72
CA ARG A 78 9.38 -2.30 -2.43
C ARG A 78 9.41 -0.93 -1.79
N LYS A 79 10.61 -0.41 -1.56
CA LYS A 79 10.82 0.96 -1.14
C LYS A 79 10.29 1.84 -2.26
N ALA A 80 9.30 2.66 -1.96
CA ALA A 80 8.97 3.82 -2.77
C ALA A 80 10.14 4.79 -2.58
N GLY A 81 11.28 4.46 -3.21
CA GLY A 81 12.45 5.31 -3.20
C GLY A 81 11.99 6.70 -3.55
N ARG A 82 12.52 7.71 -2.85
CA ARG A 82 12.25 9.12 -3.12
C ARG A 82 12.37 9.32 -4.62
N GLU A 83 11.26 9.27 -5.33
CA GLU A 83 11.19 9.82 -6.65
C GLU A 83 11.46 11.28 -6.33
N LYS A 84 12.68 11.74 -6.65
CA LYS A 84 12.92 13.18 -6.75
C LYS A 84 11.71 13.66 -7.54
N PRO A 85 10.85 14.55 -7.00
CA PRO A 85 9.72 15.02 -7.77
C PRO A 85 10.32 15.44 -9.10
N HIS A 86 9.88 14.81 -10.19
CA HIS A 86 10.34 15.15 -11.52
C HIS A 86 9.89 16.60 -11.77
N ARG A 87 10.66 17.55 -11.24
CA ARG A 87 10.57 18.98 -11.50
C ARG A 87 11.20 19.17 -12.86
N GLY A 88 10.45 18.75 -13.86
CA GLY A 88 10.90 18.63 -15.22
C GLY A 88 9.77 18.98 -16.17
N ARG A 89 9.49 20.28 -16.25
CA ARG A 89 9.19 20.96 -17.53
C ARG A 89 7.78 20.74 -18.09
N ARG A 90 6.88 21.68 -17.80
CA ARG A 90 5.87 22.17 -18.75
C ARG A 90 5.70 23.68 -18.58
N GLY A 91 6.50 24.43 -19.34
CA GLY A 91 6.20 25.82 -19.64
C GLY A 91 5.15 25.88 -20.76
N ARG A 92 4.24 26.86 -20.63
CA ARG A 92 3.34 27.45 -21.63
C ARG A 92 2.45 26.51 -22.45
N ALA A 93 1.13 26.64 -22.26
CA ALA A 93 0.25 27.35 -23.19
C ALA A 93 -1.22 27.27 -22.75
N GLN A 94 -1.89 28.43 -22.77
CA GLN A 94 -3.30 28.62 -23.20
C GLN A 94 -4.38 27.89 -22.36
N GLY A 95 -5.22 28.58 -21.59
CA GLY A 95 -6.09 29.64 -22.06
C GLY A 95 -7.50 29.10 -22.27
N ARG A 96 -8.37 29.28 -21.27
CA ARG A 96 -9.83 29.48 -21.33
C ARG A 96 -10.67 28.55 -22.25
N SER A 97 -11.50 27.71 -21.64
CA SER A 97 -12.93 27.41 -22.00
C SER A 97 -13.45 26.42 -20.95
N LEU A 98 -14.43 26.73 -20.08
CA LEU A 98 -15.87 26.93 -20.27
C LEU A 98 -16.58 25.74 -20.97
N HIS A 99 -17.46 25.10 -20.18
CA HIS A 99 -18.59 24.23 -20.55
C HIS A 99 -18.31 22.88 -21.23
N GLY A 100 -18.74 21.80 -20.57
CA GLY A 100 -18.82 20.46 -21.16
C GLY A 100 -19.32 19.44 -20.16
N ALA A 101 -20.63 19.18 -20.18
CA ALA A 101 -21.33 18.27 -19.29
C ALA A 101 -20.98 16.79 -19.56
N LEU A 102 -21.19 15.96 -18.52
CA LEU A 102 -21.46 14.52 -18.54
C LEU A 102 -20.27 13.59 -18.88
N LYS A 103 -19.96 12.65 -17.98
CA LYS A 103 -19.96 11.19 -18.23
C LYS A 103 -19.47 10.42 -17.00
N GLY A 104 -20.26 9.45 -16.57
CA GLY A 104 -19.76 8.22 -15.94
C GLY A 104 -19.83 8.17 -14.42
N VAL A 105 -21.04 8.01 -13.87
CA VAL A 105 -21.18 7.39 -12.55
C VAL A 105 -20.78 5.92 -12.71
N VAL A 106 -19.64 5.53 -12.18
CA VAL A 106 -19.34 4.12 -11.93
C VAL A 106 -19.75 3.86 -10.50
N GLN A 107 -20.92 3.26 -10.39
CA GLN A 107 -21.51 2.76 -9.17
C GLN A 107 -20.76 1.48 -8.79
N MET A 108 -19.85 1.58 -7.82
CA MET A 108 -19.27 0.36 -7.22
C MET A 108 -20.24 -0.16 -6.17
N VAL A 109 -20.70 -1.38 -6.41
CA VAL A 109 -21.55 -2.18 -5.53
C VAL A 109 -20.82 -2.45 -4.20
N ALA A 110 -21.32 -1.86 -3.12
CA ALA A 110 -20.96 -2.24 -1.75
C ALA A 110 -21.80 -3.45 -1.36
N GLY A 111 -21.40 -4.63 -1.81
CA GLY A 111 -21.96 -5.91 -1.39
C GLY A 111 -20.99 -6.61 -0.45
N THR A 112 -20.94 -6.21 0.81
CA THR A 112 -20.38 -7.04 1.89
C THR A 112 -21.04 -6.69 3.21
N ASP A 113 -22.31 -7.06 3.32
CA ASP A 113 -22.92 -7.37 4.61
C ASP A 113 -22.89 -8.90 4.74
N LEU A 114 -22.23 -9.40 5.79
CA LEU A 114 -22.29 -10.79 6.20
C LEU A 114 -22.32 -10.78 7.73
N THR A 115 -23.50 -11.19 8.21
CA THR A 115 -23.86 -11.63 9.57
C THR A 115 -22.81 -12.55 10.20
#